data_AF-A0A4Y6RCI3-F1
#
_entry.id   AF-A0A4Y6RCI3-F1
#
_cell.length_a   1.000
_cell.length_b   1.000
_cell.length_c   1.000
_cell.angle_alpha   90.00
_cell.angle_beta   90.00
_cell.angle_gamma   90.00
#
_symmetry.space_group_name_H-M   'P 1'
#
loop_
_entity.id
_entity.type
_entity.pdbx_description
1 polymer ?
#
loop_
_entity_poly.entity_id
_entity_poly.type
_entity_poly.pdbx_seq_one_letter_code
_entity_poly.pdbx_strand_id
1 'polypeptide(L)'
;MAVAPLAALHRKLFDETDGSKFARLKDRLLKKHAADERQAVLAILIAYAREGQLLHWRAFLMTDIVALAEPGEYGDFFSWSLDMDGLAYWGVDGMLKSMGKEAYAPLVALASAENAKLSVRAKAVKSLAVFSRQPFDAGLPYDPGHWKAEQLRLADVQAWQRDAYPDGAGHAVPATHASLGDPRTPLEKAAAMLEKKLAARRRKEQDLAQPSNWLTIASAADMAGIAQRWALPEHYRRFLACHSPLRVFIDSQQYFQGLSLYGAAGLIKAQHGYAWNPASGETIADWPEQYLVIADAGADPYCLDLGAIADGDAPVYHAGHGMGAWCFERHADSFIDFLNEIASAA
;
A
#
# COMPACT_ATOMS: atom_id res chain seq x y z
N MET A 1 11.91 -8.88 -35.77
CA MET A 1 13.06 -9.74 -35.45
C MET A 1 13.77 -9.13 -34.26
N ALA A 2 13.84 -9.84 -33.13
CA ALA A 2 14.60 -9.36 -31.97
C ALA A 2 16.08 -9.21 -32.33
N VAL A 3 16.72 -8.12 -31.92
CA VAL A 3 18.16 -7.91 -32.11
C VAL A 3 18.89 -9.08 -31.42
N ALA A 4 19.94 -9.64 -32.03
CA ALA A 4 20.63 -10.86 -31.54
C ALA A 4 20.90 -10.94 -30.02
N PRO A 5 21.18 -9.84 -29.28
CA PRO A 5 21.31 -9.86 -27.82
C PRO A 5 20.03 -10.26 -27.08
N LEU A 6 18.85 -9.84 -27.55
CA LEU A 6 17.57 -10.08 -26.89
C LEU A 6 17.13 -11.54 -27.04
N ALA A 7 17.34 -12.12 -28.23
CA ALA A 7 17.07 -13.55 -28.47
C ALA A 7 17.95 -14.46 -27.58
N ALA A 8 19.22 -14.07 -27.36
CA ALA A 8 20.11 -14.79 -26.45
C ALA A 8 19.66 -14.67 -24.99
N LEU A 9 19.14 -13.51 -24.58
CA LEU A 9 18.63 -13.32 -23.22
C LEU A 9 17.31 -14.09 -23.00
N HIS A 10 16.40 -14.08 -23.98
CA HIS A 10 15.19 -14.89 -23.97
C HIS A 10 15.50 -16.37 -23.71
N ARG A 11 16.40 -16.98 -24.51
CA ARG A 11 16.77 -18.39 -24.34
C ARG A 11 17.36 -18.66 -22.96
N LYS A 12 18.29 -17.82 -22.49
CA LYS A 12 18.89 -17.96 -21.15
C LYS A 12 17.86 -17.88 -20.04
N LEU A 13 16.85 -17.02 -20.17
CA LEU A 13 15.79 -16.87 -19.20
C LEU A 13 14.94 -18.14 -19.09
N PHE A 14 14.60 -18.76 -20.23
CA PHE A 14 13.80 -20.00 -20.29
C PHE A 14 14.56 -21.24 -19.81
N ASP A 15 15.86 -21.33 -20.11
CA ASP A 15 16.71 -22.46 -19.71
C ASP A 15 17.14 -22.39 -18.22
N GLU A 16 16.93 -21.25 -17.55
CA GLU A 16 17.37 -21.05 -16.17
C GLU A 16 16.51 -21.80 -15.15
N THR A 17 17.17 -22.46 -14.20
CA THR A 17 16.57 -23.28 -13.14
C THR A 17 16.83 -22.72 -11.75
N ASP A 18 17.78 -21.81 -11.60
CA ASP A 18 18.09 -21.10 -10.36
C ASP A 18 17.33 -19.78 -10.29
N GLY A 19 16.47 -19.63 -9.27
CA GLY A 19 15.66 -18.43 -9.09
C GLY A 19 16.47 -17.15 -8.89
N SER A 20 17.65 -17.21 -8.26
CA SER A 20 18.50 -16.04 -8.04
C SER A 20 19.17 -15.57 -9.33
N LYS A 21 19.54 -16.49 -10.21
CA LYS A 21 20.06 -16.17 -11.56
C LYS A 21 18.93 -15.70 -12.46
N PHE A 22 17.76 -16.31 -12.38
CA PHE A 22 16.57 -15.88 -13.10
C PHE A 22 16.25 -14.41 -12.80
N ALA A 23 16.20 -14.04 -11.50
CA ALA A 23 15.98 -12.66 -11.07
C ALA A 23 16.98 -11.68 -11.72
N ARG A 24 18.27 -12.02 -11.70
CA ARG A 24 19.32 -11.19 -12.31
C ARG A 24 19.18 -11.06 -13.83
N LEU A 25 18.72 -12.12 -14.51
CA LEU A 25 18.47 -12.10 -15.95
C LEU A 25 17.25 -11.25 -16.28
N LYS A 26 16.14 -11.39 -15.54
CA LYS A 26 14.95 -10.54 -15.62
C LYS A 26 15.29 -9.07 -15.43
N ASP A 27 16.02 -8.73 -14.38
CA ASP A 27 16.41 -7.34 -14.10
C ASP A 27 17.29 -6.76 -15.20
N ARG A 28 18.18 -7.58 -15.78
CA ARG A 28 18.99 -7.18 -16.92
C ARG A 28 18.13 -6.94 -18.16
N LEU A 29 17.15 -7.80 -18.43
CA LEU A 29 16.19 -7.64 -19.53
C LEU A 29 15.48 -6.28 -19.40
N LEU A 30 14.90 -6.01 -18.23
CA LEU A 30 14.17 -4.78 -17.96
C LEU A 30 15.07 -3.55 -18.07
N LYS A 31 16.19 -3.52 -17.32
CA LYS A 31 17.05 -2.32 -17.25
C LYS A 31 17.74 -1.97 -18.56
N LYS A 32 18.08 -2.96 -19.40
CA LYS A 32 18.83 -2.71 -20.63
C LYS A 32 17.98 -2.56 -21.88
N HIS A 33 16.78 -3.15 -21.90
CA HIS A 33 16.00 -3.26 -23.13
C HIS A 33 14.58 -2.69 -23.02
N ALA A 34 14.01 -2.50 -21.82
CA ALA A 34 12.61 -2.07 -21.72
C ALA A 34 12.35 -0.66 -22.27
N ALA A 35 13.34 0.24 -22.22
CA ALA A 35 13.20 1.60 -22.73
C ALA A 35 13.11 1.65 -24.26
N ASP A 36 13.95 0.88 -24.96
CA ASP A 36 14.07 0.95 -26.43
C ASP A 36 13.35 -0.20 -27.15
N GLU A 37 13.13 -1.33 -26.47
CA GLU A 37 12.56 -2.57 -27.02
C GLU A 37 11.35 -3.07 -26.19
N ARG A 38 10.56 -2.15 -25.60
CA ARG A 38 9.42 -2.43 -24.69
C ARG A 38 8.57 -3.62 -25.12
N GLN A 39 8.09 -3.61 -26.36
CA GLN A 39 7.22 -4.67 -26.91
C GLN A 39 7.87 -6.05 -26.91
N ALA A 40 9.14 -6.12 -27.28
CA ALA A 40 9.85 -7.38 -27.35
C ALA A 40 10.16 -7.92 -25.95
N VAL A 41 10.51 -7.04 -25.01
CA VAL A 41 10.64 -7.39 -23.58
C VAL A 41 9.32 -7.91 -23.03
N LEU A 42 8.22 -7.19 -23.27
CA LEU A 42 6.87 -7.58 -22.82
C LEU A 42 6.46 -8.95 -23.38
N ALA A 43 6.68 -9.20 -24.66
CA ALA A 43 6.40 -10.49 -25.28
C ALA A 43 7.21 -11.64 -24.64
N ILE A 44 8.49 -11.41 -24.31
CA ILE A 44 9.33 -12.40 -23.61
C ILE A 44 8.79 -12.72 -22.23
N LEU A 45 8.39 -11.70 -21.45
CA LEU A 45 7.85 -11.91 -20.11
C LEU A 45 6.50 -12.62 -20.14
N ILE A 46 5.62 -12.26 -21.08
CA ILE A 46 4.33 -12.92 -21.30
C ILE A 46 4.52 -14.39 -21.69
N ALA A 47 5.46 -14.68 -22.59
CA ALA A 47 5.79 -16.06 -22.97
C ALA A 47 6.29 -16.84 -21.73
N TYR A 48 7.16 -16.24 -20.91
CA TYR A 48 7.65 -16.91 -19.71
C TYR A 48 6.53 -17.13 -18.68
N ALA A 49 5.62 -16.17 -18.49
CA ALA A 49 4.46 -16.35 -17.62
C ALA A 49 3.57 -17.53 -18.06
N ARG A 50 3.48 -17.80 -19.36
CA ARG A 50 2.73 -18.95 -19.91
C ARG A 50 3.49 -20.28 -19.77
N GLU A 51 4.77 -20.29 -20.08
CA GLU A 51 5.51 -21.53 -20.38
C GLU A 51 6.75 -21.77 -19.50
N GLY A 52 7.22 -20.75 -18.78
CA GLY A 52 8.48 -20.80 -18.03
C GLY A 52 8.49 -21.87 -16.93
N GLN A 53 9.62 -22.57 -16.77
CA GLN A 53 9.70 -23.72 -15.86
C GLN A 53 9.63 -23.34 -14.37
N LEU A 54 10.03 -22.13 -13.98
CA LEU A 54 9.99 -21.68 -12.59
C LEU A 54 8.60 -21.10 -12.26
N LEU A 55 7.69 -21.98 -11.82
CA LEU A 55 6.28 -21.63 -11.57
C LEU A 55 6.08 -20.43 -10.64
N HIS A 56 6.84 -20.36 -9.53
CA HIS A 56 6.75 -19.25 -8.58
C HIS A 56 7.15 -17.91 -9.21
N TRP A 57 8.12 -17.91 -10.14
CA TRP A 57 8.55 -16.70 -10.85
C TRP A 57 7.50 -16.17 -11.82
N ARG A 58 6.62 -17.03 -12.36
CA ARG A 58 5.55 -16.58 -13.27
C ARG A 58 4.66 -15.52 -12.64
N ALA A 59 4.29 -15.69 -11.37
CA ALA A 59 3.51 -14.72 -10.63
C ALA A 59 4.28 -13.40 -10.38
N PHE A 60 5.56 -13.50 -10.02
CA PHE A 60 6.44 -12.33 -9.83
C PHE A 60 6.65 -11.51 -11.10
N LEU A 61 6.55 -12.12 -12.30
CA LEU A 61 6.64 -11.38 -13.56
C LEU A 61 5.39 -10.53 -13.83
N MET A 62 4.24 -10.85 -13.25
CA MET A 62 3.00 -10.18 -13.61
C MET A 62 3.02 -8.69 -13.30
N THR A 63 3.68 -8.26 -12.23
CA THR A 63 3.84 -6.84 -11.89
C THR A 63 4.66 -6.10 -12.95
N ASP A 64 5.77 -6.70 -13.42
CA ASP A 64 6.58 -6.15 -14.51
C ASP A 64 5.80 -6.11 -15.84
N ILE A 65 5.03 -7.16 -16.14
CA ILE A 65 4.19 -7.25 -17.34
C ILE A 65 3.11 -6.16 -17.32
N VAL A 66 2.40 -5.99 -16.21
CA VAL A 66 1.39 -4.93 -16.05
C VAL A 66 2.02 -3.55 -16.14
N ALA A 67 3.21 -3.33 -15.56
CA ALA A 67 3.92 -2.06 -15.64
C ALA A 67 4.27 -1.69 -17.09
N LEU A 68 4.74 -2.66 -17.89
CA LEU A 68 5.15 -2.47 -19.29
C LEU A 68 3.99 -2.41 -20.28
N ALA A 69 2.86 -3.06 -20.01
CA ALA A 69 1.71 -3.06 -20.91
C ALA A 69 1.12 -1.66 -21.05
N GLU A 70 0.70 -1.29 -22.26
CA GLU A 70 -0.05 -0.05 -22.52
C GLU A 70 -1.53 -0.36 -22.79
N PRO A 71 -2.44 0.64 -22.67
CA PRO A 71 -3.85 0.46 -23.02
C PRO A 71 -4.01 -0.09 -24.44
N GLY A 72 -4.90 -1.07 -24.60
CA GLY A 72 -5.15 -1.78 -25.87
C GLY A 72 -4.23 -2.97 -26.14
N GLU A 73 -3.25 -3.27 -25.27
CA GLU A 73 -2.29 -4.35 -25.50
C GLU A 73 -2.59 -5.60 -24.64
N TYR A 74 -2.46 -6.79 -25.22
CA TYR A 74 -2.46 -8.07 -24.50
C TYR A 74 -3.71 -8.34 -23.61
N GLY A 75 -4.87 -7.77 -23.93
CA GLY A 75 -6.13 -8.03 -23.21
C GLY A 75 -6.48 -9.52 -23.12
N ASP A 76 -6.23 -10.30 -24.19
CA ASP A 76 -6.44 -11.75 -24.21
C ASP A 76 -5.52 -12.49 -23.24
N PHE A 77 -4.29 -12.02 -23.05
CA PHE A 77 -3.37 -12.61 -22.08
C PHE A 77 -3.85 -12.36 -20.65
N PHE A 78 -4.27 -11.14 -20.34
CA PHE A 78 -4.78 -10.84 -19.01
C PHE A 78 -6.10 -11.58 -18.73
N SER A 79 -6.98 -11.69 -19.72
CA SER A 79 -8.19 -12.53 -19.64
C SER A 79 -7.84 -13.99 -19.34
N TRP A 80 -6.92 -14.59 -20.11
CA TRP A 80 -6.42 -15.94 -19.86
C TRP A 80 -5.81 -16.09 -18.46
N SER A 81 -5.10 -15.08 -17.97
CA SER A 81 -4.42 -15.15 -16.67
C SER A 81 -5.39 -15.23 -15.48
N LEU A 82 -6.65 -14.79 -15.64
CA LEU A 82 -7.67 -14.88 -14.60
C LEU A 82 -8.08 -16.32 -14.28
N ASP A 83 -7.93 -17.23 -15.23
CA ASP A 83 -8.22 -18.65 -15.04
C ASP A 83 -7.03 -19.43 -14.44
N MET A 84 -5.86 -18.79 -14.36
CA MET A 84 -4.61 -19.44 -13.96
C MET A 84 -4.28 -19.19 -12.50
N ASP A 85 -4.11 -20.29 -11.75
CA ASP A 85 -3.74 -20.18 -10.36
C ASP A 85 -2.36 -19.50 -10.20
N GLY A 86 -2.26 -18.59 -9.24
CA GLY A 86 -1.08 -17.77 -9.00
C GLY A 86 -0.92 -16.54 -9.91
N LEU A 87 -1.63 -16.46 -11.04
CA LEU A 87 -1.57 -15.29 -11.95
C LEU A 87 -2.77 -14.35 -11.81
N ALA A 88 -3.94 -14.92 -11.52
CA ALA A 88 -5.22 -14.21 -11.56
C ALA A 88 -5.25 -12.91 -10.75
N TYR A 89 -4.62 -12.88 -9.57
CA TYR A 89 -4.57 -11.68 -8.71
C TYR A 89 -3.99 -10.46 -9.45
N TRP A 90 -2.85 -10.64 -10.11
CA TRP A 90 -2.20 -9.56 -10.87
C TRP A 90 -2.84 -9.37 -12.25
N GLY A 91 -3.45 -10.43 -12.80
CA GLY A 91 -4.20 -10.40 -14.04
C GLY A 91 -5.34 -9.38 -14.04
N VAL A 92 -5.99 -9.16 -12.89
CA VAL A 92 -7.07 -8.17 -12.73
C VAL A 92 -6.64 -6.77 -13.15
N ASP A 93 -5.50 -6.28 -12.63
CA ASP A 93 -5.03 -4.92 -12.93
C ASP A 93 -4.59 -4.79 -14.39
N GLY A 94 -3.95 -5.83 -14.92
CA GLY A 94 -3.58 -5.90 -16.32
C GLY A 94 -4.79 -5.86 -17.24
N MET A 95 -5.85 -6.60 -16.91
CA MET A 95 -7.09 -6.61 -17.69
C MET A 95 -7.72 -5.22 -17.76
N LEU A 96 -7.83 -4.52 -16.61
CA LEU A 96 -8.35 -3.15 -16.57
C LEU A 96 -7.47 -2.16 -17.32
N LYS A 97 -6.14 -2.25 -17.15
CA LYS A 97 -5.20 -1.38 -17.86
C LYS A 97 -5.29 -1.56 -19.37
N SER A 98 -5.40 -2.81 -19.84
CA SER A 98 -5.41 -3.16 -21.26
C SER A 98 -6.76 -2.95 -21.93
N MET A 99 -7.85 -3.34 -21.29
CA MET A 99 -9.19 -3.37 -21.90
C MET A 99 -10.09 -2.21 -21.45
N GLY A 100 -9.67 -1.44 -20.44
CA GLY A 100 -10.47 -0.34 -19.90
C GLY A 100 -11.85 -0.81 -19.43
N LYS A 101 -12.92 -0.15 -19.89
CA LYS A 101 -14.31 -0.45 -19.48
C LYS A 101 -14.79 -1.83 -19.95
N GLU A 102 -14.19 -2.41 -20.99
CA GLU A 102 -14.54 -3.76 -21.45
C GLU A 102 -14.19 -4.84 -20.40
N ALA A 103 -13.23 -4.56 -19.50
CA ALA A 103 -12.91 -5.45 -18.39
C ALA A 103 -13.97 -5.49 -17.29
N TYR A 104 -14.90 -4.52 -17.22
CA TYR A 104 -15.82 -4.41 -16.09
C TYR A 104 -16.75 -5.61 -15.96
N ALA A 105 -17.40 -6.03 -17.04
CA ALA A 105 -18.32 -7.17 -16.99
C ALA A 105 -17.63 -8.47 -16.55
N PRO A 106 -16.49 -8.88 -17.14
CA PRO A 106 -15.72 -10.03 -16.67
C PRO A 106 -15.29 -9.93 -15.20
N LEU A 107 -14.86 -8.75 -14.74
CA LEU A 107 -14.39 -8.59 -13.36
C LEU A 107 -15.53 -8.55 -12.33
N VAL A 108 -16.73 -8.07 -12.70
CA VAL A 108 -17.92 -8.20 -11.87
C VAL A 108 -18.33 -9.67 -11.73
N ALA A 109 -18.23 -10.44 -12.82
CA ALA A 109 -18.45 -11.89 -12.78
C ALA A 109 -17.42 -12.58 -11.89
N LEU A 110 -16.13 -12.24 -12.03
CA LEU A 110 -15.05 -12.76 -11.18
C LEU A 110 -15.27 -12.44 -9.70
N ALA A 111 -15.64 -11.22 -9.35
CA ALA A 111 -15.93 -10.84 -7.96
C ALA A 111 -17.05 -11.69 -7.33
N SER A 112 -18.04 -12.07 -8.14
CA SER A 112 -19.20 -12.88 -7.73
C SER A 112 -18.97 -14.38 -7.78
N ALA A 113 -17.88 -14.85 -8.40
CA ALA A 113 -17.61 -16.27 -8.62
C ALA A 113 -17.16 -16.98 -7.32
N GLU A 114 -18.06 -17.68 -6.64
CA GLU A 114 -17.77 -18.35 -5.36
C GLU A 114 -16.70 -19.45 -5.45
N ASN A 115 -16.50 -20.02 -6.63
CA ASN A 115 -15.44 -20.99 -6.91
C ASN A 115 -14.04 -20.33 -7.09
N ALA A 116 -13.96 -19.01 -7.25
CA ALA A 116 -12.70 -18.30 -7.34
C ALA A 116 -12.10 -18.04 -5.94
N LYS A 117 -10.76 -17.96 -5.85
CA LYS A 117 -10.06 -17.63 -4.60
C LYS A 117 -10.54 -16.27 -4.07
N LEU A 118 -10.83 -16.20 -2.77
CA LEU A 118 -11.34 -14.99 -2.13
C LEU A 118 -10.45 -13.76 -2.37
N SER A 119 -9.13 -13.92 -2.29
CA SER A 119 -8.18 -12.82 -2.54
C SER A 119 -8.28 -12.27 -3.97
N VAL A 120 -8.56 -13.12 -4.96
CA VAL A 120 -8.75 -12.71 -6.36
C VAL A 120 -10.08 -11.97 -6.53
N ARG A 121 -11.14 -12.45 -5.87
CA ARG A 121 -12.45 -11.77 -5.86
C ARG A 121 -12.36 -10.39 -5.21
N ALA A 122 -11.68 -10.29 -4.07
CA ALA A 122 -11.44 -9.04 -3.37
C ALA A 122 -10.61 -8.08 -4.22
N LYS A 123 -9.59 -8.59 -4.91
CA LYS A 123 -8.78 -7.83 -5.86
C LYS A 123 -9.61 -7.28 -7.02
N ALA A 124 -10.53 -8.07 -7.58
CA ALA A 124 -11.47 -7.59 -8.60
C ALA A 124 -12.31 -6.42 -8.09
N VAL A 125 -12.91 -6.53 -6.89
CA VAL A 125 -13.68 -5.44 -6.28
C VAL A 125 -12.81 -4.19 -6.06
N LYS A 126 -11.61 -4.35 -5.51
CA LYS A 126 -10.67 -3.25 -5.27
C LYS A 126 -10.29 -2.53 -6.56
N SER A 127 -9.89 -3.28 -7.58
CA SER A 127 -9.46 -2.68 -8.84
C SER A 127 -10.62 -2.05 -9.60
N LEU A 128 -11.83 -2.62 -9.53
CA LEU A 128 -13.05 -1.98 -10.02
C LEU A 128 -13.30 -0.65 -9.30
N ALA A 129 -13.18 -0.61 -7.96
CA ALA A 129 -13.33 0.62 -7.18
C ALA A 129 -12.39 1.73 -7.69
N VAL A 130 -11.09 1.41 -7.79
CA VAL A 130 -10.04 2.35 -8.24
C VAL A 130 -10.33 2.86 -9.66
N PHE A 131 -10.55 1.97 -10.62
CA PHE A 131 -10.70 2.34 -12.04
C PHE A 131 -12.03 3.04 -12.35
N SER A 132 -13.09 2.72 -11.61
CA SER A 132 -14.42 3.34 -11.81
C SER A 132 -14.68 4.50 -10.86
N ARG A 133 -13.78 4.77 -9.90
CA ARG A 133 -13.94 5.78 -8.84
C ARG A 133 -15.16 5.53 -7.93
N GLN A 134 -15.56 4.27 -7.82
CA GLN A 134 -16.67 3.84 -6.98
C GLN A 134 -16.15 3.46 -5.58
N PRO A 135 -16.88 3.75 -4.50
CA PRO A 135 -16.42 3.53 -3.13
C PRO A 135 -16.67 2.09 -2.64
N PHE A 136 -16.53 1.08 -3.50
CA PHE A 136 -16.84 -0.32 -3.16
C PHE A 136 -15.97 -0.88 -2.02
N ASP A 137 -14.83 -0.25 -1.80
CA ASP A 137 -13.81 -0.63 -0.84
C ASP A 137 -13.74 0.34 0.37
N ALA A 138 -14.67 1.28 0.48
CA ALA A 138 -14.63 2.27 1.55
C ALA A 138 -14.58 1.63 2.94
N GLY A 139 -13.67 2.12 3.79
CA GLY A 139 -13.46 1.59 5.14
C GLY A 139 -12.77 0.22 5.20
N LEU A 140 -12.37 -0.35 4.06
CA LEU A 140 -11.56 -1.58 4.02
C LEU A 140 -10.06 -1.24 3.92
N PRO A 141 -9.18 -2.15 4.39
CA PRO A 141 -7.74 -2.01 4.19
C PRO A 141 -7.39 -1.84 2.70
N TYR A 142 -6.30 -1.13 2.42
CA TYR A 142 -5.86 -0.89 1.03
C TYR A 142 -5.58 -2.19 0.28
N ASP A 143 -4.89 -3.13 0.93
CA ASP A 143 -4.61 -4.45 0.39
C ASP A 143 -5.86 -5.34 0.51
N PRO A 144 -6.44 -5.81 -0.62
CA PRO A 144 -7.58 -6.70 -0.62
C PRO A 144 -7.25 -8.15 -0.26
N GLY A 145 -5.97 -8.52 -0.13
CA GLY A 145 -5.53 -9.90 0.12
C GLY A 145 -6.09 -10.54 1.40
N HIS A 146 -6.47 -9.73 2.38
CA HIS A 146 -7.00 -10.16 3.68
C HIS A 146 -8.47 -9.77 3.91
N TRP A 147 -9.17 -9.30 2.87
CA TRP A 147 -10.60 -9.02 3.00
C TRP A 147 -11.39 -10.31 3.20
N LYS A 148 -12.49 -10.20 3.94
CA LYS A 148 -13.42 -11.30 4.17
C LYS A 148 -14.53 -11.31 3.13
N ALA A 149 -15.16 -12.46 2.92
CA ALA A 149 -16.21 -12.62 1.91
C ALA A 149 -17.38 -11.65 2.15
N GLU A 150 -17.79 -11.48 3.41
CA GLU A 150 -18.85 -10.56 3.83
C GLU A 150 -18.50 -9.07 3.65
N GLN A 151 -17.23 -8.74 3.45
CA GLN A 151 -16.78 -7.37 3.20
C GLN A 151 -16.86 -7.00 1.71
N LEU A 152 -17.02 -7.99 0.82
CA LEU A 152 -17.20 -7.74 -0.61
C LEU A 152 -18.59 -7.14 -0.83
N ARG A 153 -18.65 -5.86 -1.21
CA ARG A 153 -19.90 -5.13 -1.48
C ARG A 153 -20.53 -5.55 -2.82
N LEU A 154 -20.77 -6.84 -3.00
CA LEU A 154 -21.23 -7.41 -4.26
C LEU A 154 -22.59 -6.85 -4.70
N ALA A 155 -23.48 -6.54 -3.75
CA ALA A 155 -24.75 -5.90 -4.05
C ALA A 155 -24.57 -4.55 -4.75
N ASP A 156 -23.64 -3.72 -4.25
CA ASP A 156 -23.32 -2.40 -4.82
C ASP A 156 -22.65 -2.55 -6.19
N VAL A 157 -21.70 -3.49 -6.31
CA VAL A 157 -21.00 -3.79 -7.57
C VAL A 157 -21.98 -4.26 -8.66
N GLN A 158 -22.94 -5.12 -8.30
CA GLN A 158 -23.98 -5.61 -9.22
C GLN A 158 -25.01 -4.53 -9.55
N ALA A 159 -25.34 -3.64 -8.61
CA ALA A 159 -26.17 -2.47 -8.88
C ALA A 159 -25.50 -1.54 -9.90
N TRP A 160 -24.22 -1.23 -9.68
CA TRP A 160 -23.40 -0.45 -10.60
C TRP A 160 -23.33 -1.06 -12.00
N GLN A 161 -23.26 -2.40 -12.11
CA GLN A 161 -23.36 -3.10 -13.39
C GLN A 161 -24.72 -2.88 -14.07
N ARG A 162 -25.83 -2.97 -13.33
CA ARG A 162 -27.19 -2.72 -13.88
C ARG A 162 -27.35 -1.28 -14.37
N ASP A 163 -26.64 -0.34 -13.76
CA ASP A 163 -26.64 1.07 -14.12
C ASP A 163 -25.69 1.40 -15.29
N ALA A 164 -25.15 0.38 -15.97
CA ALA A 164 -24.22 0.50 -17.09
C ALA A 164 -22.86 1.15 -16.72
N TYR A 165 -22.38 0.85 -15.52
CA TYR A 165 -21.03 1.19 -15.06
C TYR A 165 -20.72 2.71 -15.02
N PRO A 166 -21.55 3.55 -14.40
CA PRO A 166 -21.28 4.98 -14.29
C PRO A 166 -20.01 5.21 -13.48
N ASP A 167 -19.19 6.18 -13.88
CA ASP A 167 -18.04 6.57 -13.05
C ASP A 167 -18.55 7.18 -11.73
N GLY A 168 -17.92 6.82 -10.63
CA GLY A 168 -18.22 7.42 -9.33
C GLY A 168 -17.62 8.83 -9.20
N ALA A 169 -18.11 9.57 -8.21
CA ALA A 169 -17.57 10.87 -7.86
C ALA A 169 -16.16 10.78 -7.22
N GLY A 170 -15.70 9.57 -6.90
CA GLY A 170 -14.52 9.36 -6.08
C GLY A 170 -14.74 9.84 -4.64
N HIS A 171 -13.64 10.01 -3.92
CA HIS A 171 -13.68 10.55 -2.56
C HIS A 171 -13.64 12.08 -2.55
N ALA A 172 -14.39 12.68 -1.62
CA ALA A 172 -14.29 14.10 -1.34
C ALA A 172 -12.88 14.44 -0.83
N VAL A 173 -12.34 15.59 -1.22
CA VAL A 173 -11.01 16.00 -0.73
C VAL A 173 -11.05 16.09 0.80
N PRO A 174 -10.19 15.37 1.54
CA PRO A 174 -10.18 15.42 2.99
C PRO A 174 -9.93 16.83 3.53
N ALA A 175 -10.58 17.17 4.65
CA ALA A 175 -10.37 18.46 5.30
C ALA A 175 -8.96 18.54 5.92
N THR A 176 -8.24 19.60 5.61
CA THR A 176 -6.87 19.86 6.09
C THR A 176 -6.81 21.12 6.94
N HIS A 177 -5.90 21.17 7.91
CA HIS A 177 -5.71 22.34 8.76
C HIS A 177 -4.94 23.47 8.04
N ALA A 178 -5.32 24.73 8.27
CA ALA A 178 -4.75 25.89 7.58
C ALA A 178 -3.24 26.10 7.82
N SER A 179 -2.71 25.61 8.95
CA SER A 179 -1.27 25.71 9.26
C SER A 179 -0.36 24.89 8.33
N LEU A 180 -0.90 23.98 7.51
CA LEU A 180 -0.11 23.35 6.44
C LEU A 180 0.26 24.37 5.35
N GLY A 181 -0.54 25.42 5.16
CA GLY A 181 -0.27 26.52 4.24
C GLY A 181 0.46 27.72 4.86
N ASP A 182 0.27 27.95 6.17
CA ASP A 182 0.94 29.01 6.96
C ASP A 182 1.50 28.45 8.28
N PRO A 183 2.61 27.68 8.25
CA PRO A 183 3.15 27.04 9.44
C PRO A 183 3.95 28.02 10.31
N ARG A 184 3.68 28.05 11.62
CA ARG A 184 4.29 29.01 12.57
C ARG A 184 5.18 28.35 13.60
N THR A 185 4.76 27.20 14.12
CA THR A 185 5.50 26.42 15.13
C THR A 185 6.46 25.41 14.49
N PRO A 186 7.45 24.87 15.23
CA PRO A 186 8.31 23.80 14.73
C PRO A 186 7.52 22.57 14.25
N LEU A 187 6.51 22.15 15.01
CA LEU A 187 5.62 21.04 14.63
C LEU A 187 4.90 21.32 13.30
N GLU A 188 4.31 22.51 13.15
CA GLU A 188 3.59 22.87 11.91
C GLU A 188 4.54 22.94 10.72
N LYS A 189 5.77 23.40 10.90
CA LYS A 189 6.79 23.42 9.84
C LYS A 189 7.17 22.00 9.40
N ALA A 190 7.39 21.09 10.36
CA ALA A 190 7.68 19.69 10.08
C ALA A 190 6.50 19.01 9.33
N ALA A 191 5.26 19.23 9.78
CA ALA A 191 4.07 18.70 9.12
C ALA A 191 3.84 19.29 7.72
N ALA A 192 4.05 20.60 7.54
CA ALA A 192 3.95 21.24 6.23
C ALA A 192 5.02 20.72 5.25
N MET A 193 6.23 20.42 5.75
CA MET A 193 7.28 19.79 4.95
C MET A 193 6.88 18.39 4.50
N LEU A 194 6.35 17.55 5.41
CA LEU A 194 5.83 16.23 5.08
C LEU A 194 4.70 16.34 4.04
N GLU A 195 3.71 17.20 4.28
CA GLU A 195 2.57 17.41 3.39
C GLU A 195 3.01 17.84 1.98
N LYS A 196 4.06 18.66 1.85
CA LYS A 196 4.61 19.03 0.52
C LYS A 196 5.08 17.80 -0.26
N LYS A 197 5.73 16.84 0.41
CA LYS A 197 6.17 15.58 -0.21
C LYS A 197 4.99 14.68 -0.54
N LEU A 198 4.07 14.51 0.40
CA LEU A 198 2.86 13.72 0.21
C LEU A 198 2.02 14.28 -0.95
N ALA A 199 1.84 15.59 -1.05
CA ALA A 199 1.16 16.24 -2.16
C ALA A 199 1.83 15.98 -3.51
N ALA A 200 3.17 15.92 -3.55
CA ALA A 200 3.89 15.54 -4.76
C ALA A 200 3.66 14.08 -5.14
N ARG A 201 3.57 13.16 -4.17
CA ARG A 201 3.20 11.75 -4.40
C ARG A 201 1.76 11.64 -4.92
N ARG A 202 0.80 12.31 -4.27
CA ARG A 202 -0.62 12.33 -4.68
C ARG A 202 -0.83 12.86 -6.10
N ARG A 203 0.01 13.80 -6.57
CA ARG A 203 -0.02 14.28 -7.97
C ARG A 203 0.46 13.24 -8.99
N LYS A 204 1.32 12.30 -8.58
CA LYS A 204 1.80 11.21 -9.44
C LYS A 204 0.81 10.06 -9.46
N GLU A 205 0.29 9.70 -8.30
CA GLU A 205 -0.57 8.54 -8.12
C GLU A 205 -1.48 8.76 -6.91
N GLN A 206 -2.79 8.58 -7.12
CA GLN A 206 -3.77 8.58 -6.04
C GLN A 206 -4.91 7.64 -6.39
N ASP A 207 -5.28 6.83 -5.41
CA ASP A 207 -6.51 6.06 -5.43
C ASP A 207 -7.69 7.01 -5.23
N LEU A 208 -8.48 7.22 -6.29
CA LEU A 208 -9.62 8.13 -6.26
C LEU A 208 -10.84 7.51 -5.56
N ALA A 209 -10.87 6.20 -5.33
CA ALA A 209 -11.90 5.54 -4.54
C ALA A 209 -11.62 5.68 -3.04
N GLN A 210 -10.35 5.66 -2.64
CA GLN A 210 -9.96 5.90 -1.26
C GLN A 210 -8.72 6.82 -1.14
N PRO A 211 -8.85 7.98 -0.47
CA PRO A 211 -7.75 8.92 -0.33
C PRO A 211 -6.62 8.29 0.50
N SER A 212 -5.40 8.56 0.07
CA SER A 212 -4.18 8.19 0.81
C SER A 212 -3.20 9.36 0.85
N ASN A 213 -2.20 9.24 1.72
CA ASN A 213 -1.12 10.21 1.84
C ASN A 213 -1.62 11.64 2.15
N TRP A 214 -2.59 11.82 3.03
CA TRP A 214 -3.02 13.17 3.46
C TRP A 214 -2.67 13.41 4.93
N LEU A 215 -2.40 14.67 5.30
CA LEU A 215 -2.48 15.12 6.68
C LEU A 215 -3.83 15.84 6.89
N THR A 216 -4.67 15.27 7.75
CA THR A 216 -6.09 15.66 7.90
C THR A 216 -6.41 16.11 9.31
N ILE A 217 -7.54 16.79 9.47
CA ILE A 217 -8.07 17.09 10.81
C ILE A 217 -8.70 15.81 11.37
N ALA A 218 -8.25 15.36 12.55
CA ALA A 218 -8.81 14.17 13.19
C ALA A 218 -10.28 14.38 13.61
N SER A 219 -11.05 13.30 13.62
CA SER A 219 -12.39 13.35 14.17
C SER A 219 -12.36 13.55 15.69
N ALA A 220 -13.36 14.24 16.24
CA ALA A 220 -13.48 14.42 17.68
C ALA A 220 -13.65 13.08 18.42
N ALA A 221 -14.32 12.11 17.79
CA ALA A 221 -14.52 10.78 18.34
C ALA A 221 -13.20 10.00 18.46
N ASP A 222 -12.35 10.03 17.43
CA ASP A 222 -11.04 9.39 17.47
C ASP A 222 -10.16 10.01 18.57
N MET A 223 -10.11 11.34 18.63
CA MET A 223 -9.34 12.05 19.65
C MET A 223 -9.85 11.76 21.08
N ALA A 224 -11.16 11.65 21.27
CA ALA A 224 -11.74 11.28 22.56
C ALA A 224 -11.39 9.82 22.93
N GLY A 225 -11.47 8.89 21.99
CA GLY A 225 -11.09 7.49 22.21
C GLY A 225 -9.62 7.32 22.57
N ILE A 226 -8.74 8.10 21.93
CA ILE A 226 -7.30 8.13 22.25
C ILE A 226 -7.06 8.69 23.65
N ALA A 227 -7.72 9.80 24.00
CA ALA A 227 -7.56 10.45 25.30
C ALA A 227 -8.06 9.59 26.49
N GLN A 228 -8.96 8.63 26.24
CA GLN A 228 -9.37 7.65 27.26
C GLN A 228 -8.30 6.61 27.58
N ARG A 229 -7.31 6.42 26.68
CA ARG A 229 -6.30 5.37 26.80
C ARG A 229 -4.92 5.92 27.19
N TRP A 230 -4.56 7.09 26.67
CA TRP A 230 -3.21 7.64 26.84
C TRP A 230 -3.22 9.14 27.13
N ALA A 231 -2.33 9.57 28.02
CA ALA A 231 -1.93 10.96 28.14
C ALA A 231 -0.80 11.24 27.13
N LEU A 232 -1.14 11.79 25.98
CA LEU A 232 -0.17 12.04 24.90
C LEU A 232 0.66 13.32 25.14
N PRO A 233 1.94 13.35 24.70
CA PRO A 233 2.72 14.58 24.64
C PRO A 233 1.98 15.66 23.84
N GLU A 234 2.13 16.93 24.23
CA GLU A 234 1.43 18.05 23.61
C GLU A 234 1.64 18.09 22.08
N HIS A 235 2.87 17.92 21.62
CA HIS A 235 3.22 17.98 20.20
C HIS A 235 2.58 16.83 19.42
N TYR A 236 2.66 15.59 19.90
CA TYR A 236 2.02 14.46 19.22
C TYR A 236 0.49 14.56 19.25
N ARG A 237 -0.10 14.98 20.37
CA ARG A 237 -1.55 15.22 20.47
C ARG A 237 -2.03 16.28 19.48
N ARG A 238 -1.28 17.39 19.35
CA ARG A 238 -1.58 18.47 18.40
C ARG A 238 -1.41 18.00 16.95
N PHE A 239 -0.38 17.21 16.68
CA PHE A 239 -0.16 16.59 15.37
C PHE A 239 -1.34 15.73 14.97
N LEU A 240 -1.82 14.83 15.84
CA LEU A 240 -3.01 14.04 15.56
C LEU A 240 -4.24 14.92 15.37
N ALA A 241 -4.48 15.90 16.25
CA ALA A 241 -5.69 16.73 16.15
C ALA A 241 -5.77 17.49 14.81
N CYS A 242 -4.66 18.04 14.33
CA CYS A 242 -4.67 18.96 13.19
C CYS A 242 -4.12 18.36 11.90
N HIS A 243 -3.21 17.38 12.00
CA HIS A 243 -2.36 16.88 10.91
C HIS A 243 -2.35 15.35 10.90
N SER A 244 -3.44 14.71 11.37
CA SER A 244 -3.59 13.25 11.43
C SER A 244 -3.31 12.61 10.08
N PRO A 245 -2.32 11.70 10.01
CA PRO A 245 -2.07 10.87 8.84
C PRO A 245 -3.31 10.09 8.40
N LEU A 246 -3.71 10.26 7.16
CA LEU A 246 -4.72 9.44 6.50
C LEU A 246 -4.01 8.54 5.50
N ARG A 247 -3.74 7.30 5.92
CA ARG A 247 -3.09 6.26 5.12
C ARG A 247 -1.80 6.77 4.47
N VAL A 248 -0.92 7.34 5.29
CA VAL A 248 0.38 7.84 4.85
C VAL A 248 1.35 6.67 4.78
N PHE A 249 1.94 6.47 3.60
CA PHE A 249 2.96 5.47 3.33
C PHE A 249 4.16 6.12 2.66
N ILE A 250 5.34 5.92 3.24
CA ILE A 250 6.61 6.49 2.77
C ILE A 250 7.44 5.37 2.17
N ASP A 251 7.53 5.38 0.85
CA ASP A 251 8.37 4.46 0.07
C ASP A 251 9.78 5.05 -0.10
N SER A 252 10.72 4.61 0.73
CA SER A 252 12.09 5.11 0.75
C SER A 252 13.06 3.98 1.04
N GLN A 253 14.26 4.02 0.46
CA GLN A 253 15.31 3.03 0.74
C GLN A 253 15.74 3.00 2.22
N GLN A 254 15.46 4.07 2.97
CA GLN A 254 15.68 4.11 4.42
C GLN A 254 14.72 3.18 5.18
N TYR A 255 13.54 2.94 4.62
CA TYR A 255 12.52 2.05 5.17
C TYR A 255 12.29 0.95 4.14
N PHE A 256 13.06 -0.14 4.21
CA PHE A 256 13.12 -1.16 3.14
C PHE A 256 11.74 -1.70 2.70
N GLN A 257 10.79 -1.81 3.62
CA GLN A 257 9.41 -2.25 3.35
C GLN A 257 8.40 -1.10 3.26
N GLY A 258 8.91 0.14 3.24
CA GLY A 258 8.18 1.40 3.40
C GLY A 258 7.67 1.61 4.83
N LEU A 259 7.43 2.87 5.18
CA LEU A 259 6.96 3.27 6.51
C LEU A 259 5.49 3.69 6.47
N SER A 260 4.67 3.04 7.30
CA SER A 260 3.27 3.40 7.53
C SER A 260 3.18 4.32 8.74
N LEU A 261 2.76 5.57 8.53
CA LEU A 261 2.57 6.54 9.62
C LEU A 261 1.11 6.55 10.08
N TYR A 262 0.87 6.33 11.37
CA TYR A 262 -0.47 6.17 11.91
C TYR A 262 -1.10 7.51 12.32
N GLY A 263 -2.34 7.71 11.90
CA GLY A 263 -3.17 8.82 12.37
C GLY A 263 -4.25 8.38 13.35
N ALA A 264 -5.04 9.35 13.82
CA ALA A 264 -5.96 9.19 14.93
C ALA A 264 -6.96 8.04 14.72
N ALA A 265 -7.55 7.93 13.53
CA ALA A 265 -8.52 6.90 13.18
C ALA A 265 -7.95 5.46 13.24
N GLY A 266 -6.63 5.31 13.06
CA GLY A 266 -5.95 4.01 13.04
C GLY A 266 -5.19 3.69 14.33
N LEU A 267 -4.84 4.69 15.13
CA LEU A 267 -3.84 4.58 16.19
C LEU A 267 -4.15 3.49 17.23
N ILE A 268 -5.39 3.39 17.68
CA ILE A 268 -5.80 2.37 18.67
C ILE A 268 -5.64 0.96 18.08
N LYS A 269 -6.17 0.76 16.88
CA LYS A 269 -6.11 -0.54 16.20
C LYS A 269 -4.67 -0.90 15.84
N ALA A 270 -3.82 0.08 15.57
CA ALA A 270 -2.42 -0.13 15.25
C ALA A 270 -1.62 -0.73 16.43
N GLN A 271 -2.12 -0.65 17.66
CA GLN A 271 -1.48 -1.33 18.80
C GLN A 271 -1.72 -2.85 18.80
N HIS A 272 -2.67 -3.34 17.98
CA HIS A 272 -2.99 -4.76 17.90
C HIS A 272 -1.82 -5.54 17.28
N GLY A 273 -1.36 -6.56 17.98
CA GLY A 273 -0.18 -7.36 17.60
C GLY A 273 1.14 -6.81 18.14
N TYR A 274 1.14 -5.61 18.74
CA TYR A 274 2.29 -5.01 19.41
C TYR A 274 2.07 -4.94 20.93
N ALA A 275 1.38 -3.89 21.40
CA ALA A 275 1.09 -3.70 22.81
C ALA A 275 -0.13 -4.51 23.27
N TRP A 276 -1.01 -4.91 22.34
CA TRP A 276 -2.31 -5.51 22.64
C TRP A 276 -2.59 -6.72 21.76
N ASN A 277 -3.04 -7.81 22.36
CA ASN A 277 -3.54 -8.97 21.64
C ASN A 277 -5.07 -8.88 21.49
N PRO A 278 -5.61 -8.66 20.28
CA PRO A 278 -7.06 -8.52 20.09
C PRO A 278 -7.82 -9.84 20.24
N ALA A 279 -7.15 -11.00 20.18
CA ALA A 279 -7.79 -12.30 20.33
C ALA A 279 -7.99 -12.68 21.80
N SER A 280 -6.99 -12.43 22.66
CA SER A 280 -7.13 -12.63 24.11
C SER A 280 -7.74 -11.42 24.82
N GLY A 281 -7.64 -10.22 24.25
CA GLY A 281 -8.06 -8.99 24.91
C GLY A 281 -7.13 -8.61 26.06
N GLU A 282 -5.82 -8.88 25.91
CA GLU A 282 -4.81 -8.63 26.94
C GLU A 282 -3.59 -7.91 26.34
N THR A 283 -2.81 -7.26 27.20
CA THR A 283 -1.50 -6.70 26.83
C THR A 283 -0.54 -7.83 26.47
N ILE A 284 0.29 -7.61 25.45
CA ILE A 284 1.32 -8.60 25.07
C ILE A 284 2.43 -8.58 26.12
N ALA A 285 2.81 -9.77 26.59
CA ALA A 285 3.90 -9.92 27.56
C ALA A 285 5.20 -9.32 27.02
N ASP A 286 6.00 -8.74 27.91
CA ASP A 286 7.29 -8.09 27.61
C ASP A 286 7.22 -6.83 26.72
N TRP A 287 6.03 -6.35 26.36
CA TRP A 287 5.88 -5.03 25.74
C TRP A 287 5.98 -3.91 26.79
N PRO A 288 6.81 -2.87 26.60
CA PRO A 288 6.88 -1.75 27.53
C PRO A 288 5.54 -0.99 27.60
N GLU A 289 4.92 -0.90 28.78
CA GLU A 289 3.59 -0.30 28.95
C GLU A 289 3.52 1.16 28.47
N GLN A 290 4.62 1.90 28.61
CA GLN A 290 4.70 3.30 28.21
C GLN A 290 4.98 3.52 26.72
N TYR A 291 5.19 2.47 25.92
CA TYR A 291 5.49 2.60 24.49
C TYR A 291 4.23 2.56 23.64
N LEU A 292 4.00 3.66 22.92
CA LEU A 292 2.90 3.80 21.97
C LEU A 292 3.41 3.72 20.54
N VAL A 293 2.97 2.71 19.78
CA VAL A 293 3.36 2.59 18.36
C VAL A 293 2.70 3.68 17.54
N ILE A 294 3.49 4.49 16.84
CA ILE A 294 3.04 5.62 16.02
C ILE A 294 3.30 5.44 14.52
N ALA A 295 4.17 4.49 14.17
CA ALA A 295 4.43 4.06 12.80
C ALA A 295 5.03 2.64 12.82
N ASP A 296 5.06 1.98 11.67
CA ASP A 296 5.85 0.75 11.46
C ASP A 296 6.50 0.75 10.08
N ALA A 297 7.62 0.05 9.95
CA ALA A 297 8.24 -0.28 8.67
C ALA A 297 8.33 -1.80 8.49
N GLY A 298 7.32 -2.39 7.86
CA GLY A 298 7.31 -3.84 7.61
C GLY A 298 7.29 -4.65 8.91
N ALA A 299 6.42 -4.24 9.83
CA ALA A 299 6.30 -4.76 11.19
C ALA A 299 7.37 -4.32 12.20
N ASP A 300 8.38 -3.55 11.81
CA ASP A 300 9.34 -2.91 12.73
C ASP A 300 8.72 -1.63 13.34
N PRO A 301 8.36 -1.60 14.64
CA PRO A 301 7.61 -0.48 15.22
C PRO A 301 8.49 0.73 15.53
N TYR A 302 7.92 1.92 15.34
CA TYR A 302 8.41 3.18 15.89
C TYR A 302 7.46 3.63 17.01
N CYS A 303 7.98 3.78 18.23
CA CYS A 303 7.20 4.00 19.43
C CYS A 303 7.56 5.32 20.10
N LEU A 304 6.57 6.10 20.51
CA LEU A 304 6.80 7.18 21.48
C LEU A 304 6.91 6.59 22.89
N ASP A 305 7.92 7.03 23.63
CA ASP A 305 8.03 6.74 25.06
C ASP A 305 7.22 7.75 25.88
N LEU A 306 6.02 7.35 26.30
CA LEU A 306 5.13 8.18 27.11
C LEU A 306 5.64 8.36 28.56
N GLY A 307 6.64 7.60 28.99
CA GLY A 307 7.29 7.74 30.30
C GLY A 307 8.41 8.79 30.31
N ALA A 308 8.88 9.24 29.14
CA ALA A 308 10.01 10.15 28.97
C ALA A 308 9.59 11.51 28.37
N ILE A 309 8.39 12.00 28.71
CA ILE A 309 7.87 13.27 28.20
C ILE A 309 8.67 14.44 28.78
N ALA A 310 9.21 15.29 27.91
CA ALA A 310 9.92 16.52 28.26
C ALA A 310 9.49 17.65 27.31
N ASP A 311 9.25 18.85 27.86
CA ASP A 311 8.86 20.04 27.11
C ASP A 311 7.68 19.85 26.12
N GLY A 312 6.74 18.95 26.46
CA GLY A 312 5.57 18.65 25.63
C GLY A 312 5.84 17.68 24.47
N ASP A 313 7.03 17.08 24.39
CA ASP A 313 7.42 16.08 23.39
C ASP A 313 7.93 14.79 24.07
N ALA A 314 8.22 13.75 23.29
CA ALA A 314 8.78 12.48 23.75
C ALA A 314 9.74 11.88 22.70
N PRO A 315 10.78 11.14 23.13
CA PRO A 315 11.67 10.44 22.23
C PRO A 315 10.96 9.30 21.49
N VAL A 316 11.47 8.96 20.31
CA VAL A 316 10.99 7.83 19.51
C VAL A 316 12.00 6.69 19.58
N TYR A 317 11.50 5.48 19.86
CA TYR A 317 12.26 4.24 19.89
C TYR A 317 11.86 3.33 18.73
N HIS A 318 12.79 2.48 18.30
CA HIS A 318 12.60 1.52 17.22
C HIS A 318 13.09 0.14 17.65
N ALA A 319 12.45 -0.92 17.15
CA ALA A 319 12.92 -2.29 17.33
C ALA A 319 12.69 -3.11 16.05
N GLY A 320 13.58 -4.07 15.77
CA GLY A 320 13.39 -5.04 14.69
C GLY A 320 12.50 -6.21 15.12
N HIS A 321 11.52 -6.57 14.30
CA HIS A 321 10.70 -7.77 14.50
C HIS A 321 11.50 -9.05 14.17
N GLY A 322 11.01 -10.20 14.64
CA GLY A 322 11.59 -11.51 14.30
C GLY A 322 12.89 -11.87 15.01
N MET A 323 13.37 -11.03 15.93
CA MET A 323 14.62 -11.23 16.68
C MET A 323 14.48 -12.13 17.93
N GLY A 324 13.30 -12.72 18.14
CA GLY A 324 13.00 -13.57 19.30
C GLY A 324 12.64 -12.81 20.59
N ALA A 325 13.04 -11.55 20.70
CA ALA A 325 12.64 -10.60 21.74
C ALA A 325 12.63 -9.17 21.18
N TRP A 326 11.88 -8.27 21.80
CA TRP A 326 11.89 -6.85 21.45
C TRP A 326 13.12 -6.15 22.08
N CYS A 327 13.98 -5.60 21.24
CA CYS A 327 15.14 -4.81 21.65
C CYS A 327 14.98 -3.39 21.11
N PHE A 328 14.52 -2.48 21.97
CA PHE A 328 14.28 -1.09 21.57
C PHE A 328 15.53 -0.24 21.69
N GLU A 329 15.82 0.50 20.63
CA GLU A 329 16.89 1.48 20.56
C GLU A 329 16.30 2.87 20.29
N ARG A 330 16.95 3.91 20.82
CA ARG A 330 16.51 5.29 20.59
C ARG A 330 16.74 5.64 19.12
N HIS A 331 15.68 6.03 18.43
CA HIS A 331 15.68 6.39 17.01
C HIS A 331 15.75 7.91 16.82
N ALA A 332 14.93 8.65 17.55
CA ALA A 332 14.91 10.11 17.50
C ALA A 332 14.78 10.72 18.91
N ASP A 333 15.32 11.92 19.08
CA ASP A 333 15.30 12.61 20.37
C ASP A 333 13.94 13.18 20.74
N SER A 334 13.09 13.46 19.75
CA SER A 334 11.74 13.99 19.89
C SER A 334 10.81 13.49 18.77
N PHE A 335 9.50 13.63 18.92
CA PHE A 335 8.54 13.37 17.85
C PHE A 335 8.74 14.32 16.66
N ILE A 336 9.08 15.58 16.91
CA ILE A 336 9.32 16.56 15.85
C ILE A 336 10.55 16.17 15.00
N ASP A 337 11.62 15.67 15.62
CA ASP A 337 12.81 15.19 14.90
C ASP A 337 12.47 13.99 14.02
N PHE A 338 11.71 13.04 14.55
CA PHE A 338 11.19 11.92 13.76
C PHE A 338 10.33 12.41 12.58
N LEU A 339 9.46 13.40 12.80
CA LEU A 339 8.61 13.98 11.74
C LEU A 339 9.45 14.67 10.63
N ASN A 340 10.55 15.33 11.00
CA ASN A 340 11.47 15.94 10.03
C ASN A 340 12.25 14.87 9.23
N GLU A 341 12.67 13.78 9.87
CA GLU A 341 13.32 12.65 9.22
C GLU A 341 12.40 12.02 8.17
N ILE A 342 11.18 11.64 8.55
CA ILE A 342 10.24 10.99 7.62
C ILE A 342 9.86 11.93 6.46
N ALA A 343 9.74 13.24 6.72
CA ALA A 343 9.49 14.24 5.68
C ALA A 343 10.68 14.41 4.72
N SER A 344 11.89 14.15 5.17
CA SER A 344 13.09 14.16 4.32
C SER A 344 13.17 12.91 3.45
N ALA A 345 12.70 11.77 3.98
CA ALA A 345 12.68 10.48 3.30
C ALA A 345 11.54 10.32 2.27
N ALA A 346 10.40 11.00 2.47
CA ALA A 346 9.24 11.03 1.57
C ALA A 346 9.46 11.86 0.29
#